data_AF-A0A2A4LPL8-F1
#
_entry.id   AF-A0A2A4LPL8-F1
#
_cell.length_a   1.000
_cell.length_b   1.000
_cell.length_c   1.000
_cell.angle_alpha   90.00
_cell.angle_beta   90.00
_cell.angle_gamma   90.00
#
_symmetry.space_group_name_H-M   'P 1'
#
loop_
_entity.id
_entity.type
_entity.pdbx_description
1 polymer ?
#
loop_
_entity_poly.entity_id
_entity_poly.type
_entity_poly.pdbx_seq_one_letter_code
_entity_poly.pdbx_strand_id
1 'polypeptide(L)' 'ANEPACTLYQLHKTDDPTVYIMLEQYGSGADLEAHRVTPHFKELGGQLGGFLAGAPGIQVLPAVE' A
#
# COMPACT_ATOMS: atom_id res chain seq x y z
N ALA A 1 -3.50 -9.69 5.32
CA ALA A 1 -4.61 -9.41 6.24
C ALA A 1 -5.92 -9.74 5.55
N ASN A 2 -6.98 -10.03 6.29
CA ASN A 2 -8.30 -10.35 5.73
C ASN A 2 -9.19 -9.10 5.78
N GLU A 3 -8.83 -8.08 5.01
CA GLU A 3 -9.54 -6.80 4.95
C GLU A 3 -10.53 -6.84 3.79
N PRO A 4 -11.84 -7.05 4.02
CA PRO A 4 -12.79 -7.34 2.94
C PRO A 4 -12.95 -6.19 1.94
N ALA A 5 -12.69 -4.95 2.39
CA ALA A 5 -12.78 -3.76 1.56
C ALA A 5 -11.54 -3.54 0.67
N CYS A 6 -10.47 -4.32 0.84
CA CYS A 6 -9.26 -4.28 -0.01
C CYS A 6 -9.45 -5.24 -1.18
N THR A 7 -9.81 -4.72 -2.36
CA THR A 7 -10.15 -5.52 -3.55
C THR A 7 -8.94 -5.81 -4.45
N LEU A 8 -7.86 -5.04 -4.31
CA LEU A 8 -6.56 -5.28 -4.95
C LEU A 8 -5.46 -5.00 -3.93
N TYR A 9 -4.46 -5.88 -3.87
CA TYR A 9 -3.25 -5.68 -3.07
C TYR A 9 -2.09 -6.44 -3.72
N GLN A 10 -1.28 -5.77 -4.54
CA GLN A 10 -0.26 -6.41 -5.35
C GLN A 10 1.02 -5.59 -5.46
N LEU A 11 2.15 -6.22 -5.15
CA LEU A 11 3.48 -5.66 -5.31
C LEU A 11 4.02 -5.95 -6.71
N HIS A 12 4.45 -4.89 -7.38
CA HIS A 12 5.00 -4.94 -8.74
C HIS A 12 6.46 -4.50 -8.74
N LYS A 13 7.24 -5.08 -9.64
CA LYS A 13 8.60 -4.61 -9.97
C LYS A 13 8.52 -3.69 -11.19
N THR A 14 9.35 -2.66 -11.20
CA THR A 14 9.59 -1.86 -12.40
C THR A 14 10.81 -2.40 -13.16
N ASP A 15 11.16 -1.78 -14.27
CA ASP A 15 12.41 -2.07 -14.99
C ASP A 15 13.65 -1.69 -14.16
N ASP A 16 13.52 -0.76 -13.21
CA ASP A 16 14.54 -0.55 -12.18
C ASP A 16 14.40 -1.64 -11.09
N PRO A 17 15.43 -2.47 -10.86
CA PRO A 17 15.36 -3.60 -9.93
C PRO A 17 15.23 -3.20 -8.46
N THR A 18 15.46 -1.92 -8.14
CA THR A 18 15.36 -1.35 -6.80
C THR A 18 14.04 -0.63 -6.54
N VAL A 19 13.23 -0.42 -7.59
CA VAL A 19 11.95 0.28 -7.49
C VAL A 19 10.80 -0.71 -7.61
N TYR A 20 9.94 -0.66 -6.59
CA TYR A 20 8.73 -1.47 -6.48
C TYR A 20 7.52 -0.56 -6.31
N ILE A 21 6.38 -0.99 -6.85
CA ILE A 21 5.11 -0.27 -6.77
C ILE A 21 4.08 -1.18 -6.12
N MET A 22 3.49 -0.75 -5.02
CA MET A 22 2.31 -1.39 -4.45
C MET A 22 1.07 -0.80 -5.11
N LEU A 23 0.27 -1.64 -5.76
CA LEU A 23 -1.04 -1.26 -6.27
C LEU A 23 -2.10 -1.81 -5.33
N GLU A 24 -2.93 -0.90 -4.83
CA GLU A 24 -3.97 -1.20 -3.87
C GLU A 24 -5.29 -0.59 -4.35
N GLN A 25 -6.40 -1.27 -4.10
CA GLN A 25 -7.73 -0.75 -4.35
C GLN A 25 -8.63 -1.04 -3.16
N TYR A 26 -9.37 -0.03 -2.74
CA TYR A 26 -10.25 -0.08 -1.59
C TYR A 26 -11.67 0.34 -1.98
N GLY A 27 -12.68 -0.16 -1.26
CA GLY A 27 -14.08 0.20 -1.48
C GLY A 27 -14.38 1.70 -1.27
N SER A 28 -13.60 2.37 -0.42
CA SER A 28 -13.72 3.81 -0.16
C SER A 28 -12.44 4.40 0.42
N GLY A 29 -12.37 5.74 0.51
CA GLY A 29 -11.30 6.42 1.23
C GLY A 29 -11.29 6.09 2.73
N ALA A 30 -12.45 5.84 3.34
CA ALA A 30 -12.52 5.44 4.75
C ALA A 30 -11.90 4.06 4.98
N ASP A 31 -12.05 3.14 4.02
CA ASP A 31 -11.44 1.80 4.08
C ASP A 31 -9.91 1.87 3.95
N LEU A 32 -9.39 2.75 3.10
CA LEU A 32 -7.95 3.03 3.02
C LEU A 32 -7.40 3.60 4.35
N GLU A 33 -8.13 4.52 4.98
CA GLU A 33 -7.71 5.05 6.29
C GLU A 33 -7.77 3.99 7.38
N ALA A 34 -8.79 3.12 7.37
CA ALA A 34 -8.88 1.97 8.27
C ALA A 34 -7.70 1.02 8.08
N HIS A 35 -7.31 0.74 6.83
CA HIS A 35 -6.14 -0.07 6.50
C HIS A 35 -4.86 0.49 7.13
N ARG A 36 -4.59 1.80 6.94
CA ARG A 36 -3.37 2.50 7.41
C ARG A 36 -3.16 2.46 8.91
N VAL A 37 -4.22 2.34 9.70
CA VAL A 37 -4.12 2.37 11.16
C VAL A 37 -4.05 0.98 11.80
N THR A 38 -4.20 -0.08 11.01
CA THR A 38 -4.16 -1.47 11.49
C THR A 38 -2.80 -1.83 12.13
N PRO A 39 -2.77 -2.75 13.12
CA PRO A 39 -1.52 -3.17 13.75
C PRO A 39 -0.50 -3.76 12.76
N HIS A 40 -0.95 -4.63 11.84
CA HIS A 40 -0.07 -5.29 10.88
C HIS A 40 0.53 -4.30 9.88
N PHE A 41 -0.21 -3.29 9.44
CA PHE A 41 0.32 -2.25 8.55
C PHE A 41 1.43 -1.44 9.23
N LYS A 42 1.22 -1.04 10.51
CA LYS A 42 2.22 -0.31 11.29
C LYS A 42 3.47 -1.13 11.57
N GLU A 43 3.30 -2.40 11.93
CA GLU A 43 4.41 -3.31 12.16
C GLU A 43 5.25 -3.51 10.90
N LEU A 44 4.59 -3.82 9.77
CA LEU A 44 5.26 -3.99 8.48
C LEU A 44 5.95 -2.70 8.04
N GLY A 45 5.30 -1.54 8.17
CA GLY A 45 5.88 -0.24 7.83
C GLY A 45 7.15 0.06 8.61
N GLY A 46 7.19 -0.29 9.90
CA GLY A 46 8.39 -0.18 10.73
C GLY A 46 9.54 -1.08 10.24
N GLN A 47 9.23 -2.32 9.83
CA GLN A 47 10.21 -3.25 9.28
C GLN A 47 10.73 -2.84 7.90
N LEU A 48 9.84 -2.33 7.03
CA LEU A 48 10.18 -1.91 5.67
C LEU A 48 11.13 -0.72 5.66
N GLY A 49 11.09 0.16 6.66
CA GLY A 49 11.94 1.35 6.74
C GLY A 49 13.44 1.06 6.58
N GLY A 50 13.92 -0.11 7.03
CA GLY A 50 15.33 -0.50 6.88
C GLY A 50 15.76 -0.88 5.45
N PHE A 51 14.79 -1.11 4.55
CA PHE A 51 15.03 -1.50 3.15
C PHE A 51 14.77 -0.36 2.16
N LEU A 52 14.14 0.73 2.61
CA LEU A 52 13.79 1.85 1.76
C LEU A 52 14.91 2.88 1.72
N ALA A 53 15.27 3.34 0.51
CA ALA A 53 16.22 4.44 0.34
C ALA A 53 15.66 5.80 0.81
N GLY A 54 14.35 5.89 1.04
CA GLY A 54 13.65 7.07 1.51
C GLY A 54 12.15 6.82 1.67
N ALA A 55 11.39 7.86 2.01
CA ALA A 55 9.93 7.74 2.11
C ALA A 55 9.33 7.37 0.74
N PRO A 56 8.36 6.43 0.68
CA PRO A 56 7.71 6.06 -0.58
C PRO A 56 6.84 7.21 -1.08
N GLY A 57 6.79 7.39 -2.41
CA GLY A 57 5.78 8.24 -3.04
C GLY A 57 4.42 7.56 -2.98
N ILE A 58 3.38 8.30 -2.58
CA ILE A 58 2.00 7.80 -2.48
C ILE A 58 1.11 8.69 -3.35
N GLN A 59 0.37 8.07 -4.26
CA GLN A 59 -0.67 8.73 -5.04
C GLN A 59 -1.99 7.99 -4.85
N VAL A 60 -3.02 8.71 -4.42
CA VAL A 60 -4.38 8.19 -4.29
C VAL A 60 -5.18 8.69 -5.49
N LEU A 61 -5.79 7.77 -6.22
CA LEU A 61 -6.57 8.06 -7.42
C LEU A 61 -8.02 7.57 -7.23
N PRO A 62 -9.03 8.34 -7.61
CA PRO A 62 -10.39 7.83 -7.70
C PRO A 62 -10.47 6.85 -8.87
N ALA A 63 -11.07 5.68 -8.65
CA ALA A 63 -11.42 4.77 -9.73
C ALA A 63 -12.55 5.39 -10.58
N VAL A 64 -12.49 5.16 -11.90
CA VAL A 64 -13.56 5.50 -12.83
C VAL A 64 -14.17 4.17 -13.29
N GLU A 65 -15.45 3.97 -13.00
CA GLU A 65 -16.23 2.83 -13.49
C GLU A 65 -16.97 3.17 -14.78
#